data_AF-A0A366GYI1-F1
#
_entry.id   AF-A0A366GYI1-F1
#
_cell.length_a   1.000
_cell.length_b   1.000
_cell.length_c   1.000
_cell.angle_alpha   90.00
_cell.angle_beta   90.00
_cell.angle_gamma   90.00
#
_symmetry.space_group_name_H-M   'P 1'
#
loop_
_entity.id
_entity.type
_entity.pdbx_description
1 polymer ?
#
loop_
_entity_poly.entity_id
_entity_poly.type
_entity_poly.pdbx_seq_one_letter_code
_entity_poly.pdbx_strand_id
1 'polypeptide(L)'
;MRNPGYGRSFIDFPADTDFVPEGSYSTDNLILTANNYFGNVQWMISGMKAQNNDQRVVEGNATAAETGVHTMLAYHGDSFFGVSDGNFKVAVMHGQGLGAEAKNIGADGDLHEDAVSTRVGVYGTTYLSDNWRLAPAILAETSEDRYIKGDEYQWLTLNARLAQEFNANFEMQYEASWQTMDITPMGYSGRNAVEGDYSRFTVAPTFKPQVGGFWNRPEIRVFASYSTWDDELDTYAGGDALGADSDFASGQWTFGTQMEIWF
;
A
#
# COMPACT_ATOMS: atom_id res chain seq x y z
N MET A 1 20.23 -12.36 13.84
CA MET A 1 18.92 -13.01 13.74
C MET A 1 18.04 -12.48 14.87
N ARG A 2 17.02 -11.67 14.57
CA ARG A 2 15.94 -11.37 15.54
C ARG A 2 14.73 -12.14 15.04
N ASN A 3 14.18 -13.02 15.87
CA ASN A 3 13.08 -13.93 15.52
C ASN A 3 11.83 -13.54 16.33
N PRO A 4 11.10 -12.47 15.96
CA PRO A 4 9.80 -12.20 16.57
C PRO A 4 8.74 -13.06 15.88
N GLY A 5 8.20 -14.04 16.60
CA GLY A 5 6.91 -14.63 16.25
C GLY A 5 5.79 -13.73 16.75
N TYR A 6 4.77 -13.50 15.94
CA TYR A 6 3.56 -12.79 16.34
C TYR A 6 2.36 -13.43 15.64
N GLY A 7 1.20 -13.45 16.29
CA GLY A 7 -0.04 -14.04 15.77
C GLY A 7 -1.07 -12.97 15.43
N ARG A 8 -1.86 -13.20 14.37
CA ARG A 8 -3.05 -12.40 14.04
C ARG A 8 -4.26 -13.31 14.06
N SER A 9 -5.38 -12.84 14.61
CA SER A 9 -6.64 -13.60 14.64
C SER A 9 -7.53 -13.15 13.49
N PHE A 10 -8.15 -14.10 12.79
CA PHE A 10 -9.25 -13.85 11.86
C PHE A 10 -10.54 -14.09 12.64
N ILE A 11 -11.21 -13.00 13.05
CA ILE A 11 -12.34 -13.05 13.99
C ILE A 11 -13.66 -12.97 13.21
N ASP A 12 -14.61 -13.85 13.57
CA ASP A 12 -16.02 -13.90 13.17
C ASP A 12 -16.31 -14.03 11.68
N PHE A 13 -16.19 -15.27 11.17
CA PHE A 13 -16.72 -15.63 9.85
C PHE A 13 -17.74 -16.79 9.96
N PRO A 14 -18.77 -16.82 9.11
CA PRO A 14 -19.65 -17.98 8.97
C PRO A 14 -18.82 -19.18 8.48
N ALA A 15 -18.88 -20.28 9.23
CA ALA A 15 -18.27 -21.55 8.85
C ALA A 15 -19.26 -22.39 8.05
N ASP A 16 -18.75 -23.31 7.23
CA ASP A 16 -19.59 -24.29 6.54
C ASP A 16 -20.39 -25.11 7.58
N THR A 17 -21.72 -25.13 7.42
CA THR A 17 -22.64 -25.82 8.33
C THR A 17 -22.46 -27.34 8.32
N ASP A 18 -21.83 -27.89 7.27
CA ASP A 18 -21.49 -29.31 7.19
C ASP A 18 -20.32 -29.69 8.13
N PHE A 19 -19.54 -28.71 8.60
CA PHE A 19 -18.40 -28.89 9.52
C PHE A 19 -18.64 -28.29 10.91
N VAL A 20 -19.44 -27.22 11.02
CA VAL A 20 -19.84 -26.63 12.31
C VAL A 20 -21.37 -26.53 12.36
N PRO A 21 -22.06 -27.43 13.07
CA PRO A 21 -23.53 -27.50 13.07
C PRO A 21 -24.23 -26.24 13.61
N GLU A 22 -23.60 -25.49 14.52
CA GLU A 22 -24.03 -24.15 15.01
C GLU A 22 -22.80 -23.34 15.51
N GLY A 23 -22.64 -22.06 15.13
CA GLY A 23 -21.66 -21.11 15.70
C GLY A 23 -20.83 -20.30 14.69
N SER A 24 -19.96 -19.38 15.18
CA SER A 24 -18.88 -18.75 14.40
C SER A 24 -17.55 -19.47 14.67
N TYR A 25 -16.71 -19.63 13.64
CA TYR A 25 -15.36 -20.20 13.79
C TYR A 25 -14.34 -19.06 13.78
N SER A 26 -13.42 -19.06 14.74
CA SER A 26 -12.26 -18.18 14.75
C SER A 26 -11.01 -19.01 14.48
N THR A 27 -10.17 -18.58 13.54
CA THR A 27 -8.85 -19.19 13.33
C THR A 27 -7.74 -18.19 13.65
N ASP A 28 -6.66 -18.69 14.24
CA ASP A 28 -5.45 -17.92 14.51
C ASP A 28 -4.43 -18.20 13.42
N ASN A 29 -3.93 -17.13 12.81
CA ASN A 29 -2.80 -17.19 11.89
C ASN A 29 -1.48 -17.06 12.66
N LEU A 30 -0.72 -18.15 12.71
CA LEU A 30 0.63 -18.17 13.25
C LEU A 30 1.65 -17.77 12.17
N ILE A 31 2.44 -16.74 12.45
CA ILE A 31 3.46 -16.23 11.53
C ILE A 31 4.84 -16.42 12.15
N LEU A 32 5.70 -17.16 11.45
CA LEU A 32 7.12 -17.29 11.79
C LEU A 32 7.96 -16.51 10.78
N THR A 33 8.71 -15.52 11.26
CA THR A 33 9.50 -14.63 10.40
C THR A 33 10.98 -14.68 10.76
N ALA A 34 11.83 -14.90 9.76
CA ALA A 34 13.27 -14.70 9.85
C ALA A 34 13.65 -13.43 9.05
N ASN A 35 14.17 -12.42 9.74
CA ASN A 35 14.59 -11.15 9.12
C ASN A 35 16.12 -10.98 9.27
N ASN A 36 16.81 -10.96 8.13
CA ASN A 36 18.27 -11.00 8.03
C ASN A 36 18.80 -9.72 7.40
N TYR A 37 19.98 -9.29 7.85
CA TYR A 37 20.65 -8.08 7.36
C TYR A 37 22.11 -8.41 7.01
N PHE A 38 22.51 -8.04 5.80
CA PHE A 38 23.85 -8.24 5.24
C PHE A 38 24.35 -6.92 4.65
N GLY A 39 24.97 -6.09 5.50
CA GLY A 39 25.27 -4.71 5.14
C GLY A 39 23.98 -3.96 4.79
N ASN A 40 23.92 -3.40 3.58
CA ASN A 40 22.77 -2.65 3.07
C ASN A 40 21.62 -3.54 2.57
N VAL A 41 21.79 -4.86 2.53
CA VAL A 41 20.76 -5.80 2.07
C VAL A 41 19.95 -6.30 3.27
N GLN A 42 18.64 -6.20 3.20
CA GLN A 42 17.70 -6.84 4.11
C GLN A 42 16.97 -7.97 3.37
N TRP A 43 16.93 -9.16 3.97
CA TRP A 43 16.14 -10.27 3.47
C TRP A 43 15.24 -10.82 4.57
N MET A 44 13.94 -10.69 4.38
CA MET A 44 12.92 -11.23 5.27
C MET A 44 12.22 -12.40 4.58
N ILE A 45 11.96 -13.47 5.34
CA ILE A 45 11.11 -14.58 4.93
C ILE A 45 10.16 -14.91 6.08
N SER A 46 8.89 -15.14 5.73
CA SER A 46 7.81 -15.46 6.66
C SER A 46 7.04 -16.67 6.18
N GLY A 47 6.80 -17.62 7.08
CA GLY A 47 5.87 -18.72 6.88
C GLY A 47 4.62 -18.52 7.74
N MET A 48 3.46 -18.85 7.20
CA MET A 48 2.16 -18.62 7.83
C MET A 48 1.33 -19.90 7.83
N LYS A 49 0.54 -20.08 8.89
CA LYS A 49 -0.46 -21.13 8.98
C LYS A 49 -1.65 -20.65 9.81
N ALA A 50 -2.84 -20.67 9.23
CA ALA A 50 -4.11 -20.43 9.88
C ALA A 50 -4.96 -21.70 9.83
N GLN A 51 -4.97 -22.48 10.91
CA GLN A 51 -5.57 -23.82 10.94
C GLN A 51 -7.05 -23.78 10.57
N ASN A 52 -7.48 -24.61 9.61
CA ASN A 52 -8.86 -24.71 9.14
C ASN A 52 -9.41 -23.40 8.53
N ASN A 53 -8.54 -22.50 8.04
CA ASN A 53 -9.00 -21.29 7.36
C ASN A 53 -9.75 -21.60 6.05
N ASP A 54 -9.38 -22.69 5.39
CA ASP A 54 -10.01 -23.27 4.19
C ASP A 54 -11.43 -23.78 4.42
N GLN A 55 -11.86 -23.98 5.66
CA GLN A 55 -13.21 -24.39 6.04
C GLN A 55 -14.19 -23.20 6.18
N ARG A 56 -13.69 -21.96 6.04
CA ARG A 56 -14.53 -20.75 6.10
C ARG A 56 -15.29 -20.58 4.80
N VAL A 57 -16.53 -20.12 4.90
CA VAL A 57 -17.28 -19.68 3.72
C VAL A 57 -16.74 -18.32 3.30
N VAL A 58 -16.07 -18.28 2.17
CA VAL A 58 -15.61 -17.05 1.51
C VAL A 58 -16.41 -16.79 0.24
N GLU A 59 -16.41 -15.52 -0.20
CA GLU A 59 -17.15 -15.11 -1.39
C GLU A 59 -16.65 -15.83 -2.66
N GLY A 60 -17.53 -16.00 -3.65
CA GLY A 60 -17.18 -16.62 -4.92
C GLY A 60 -17.07 -18.15 -4.91
N ASN A 61 -17.46 -18.81 -3.81
CA ASN A 61 -17.31 -20.26 -3.62
C ASN A 61 -15.83 -20.71 -3.80
N ALA A 62 -14.93 -19.84 -3.36
CA ALA A 62 -13.48 -20.01 -3.37
C ALA A 62 -13.00 -20.82 -2.14
N THR A 63 -11.78 -21.35 -2.23
CA THR A 63 -11.09 -21.98 -1.09
C THR A 63 -10.08 -20.99 -0.52
N ALA A 64 -10.29 -20.56 0.72
CA ALA A 64 -9.33 -19.69 1.42
C ALA A 64 -8.04 -20.46 1.76
N ALA A 65 -6.91 -19.77 1.76
CA ALA A 65 -5.61 -20.37 2.02
C ALA A 65 -5.45 -20.77 3.51
N GLU A 66 -5.06 -22.02 3.80
CA GLU A 66 -4.64 -22.43 5.15
C GLU A 66 -3.20 -21.99 5.45
N THR A 67 -2.35 -21.89 4.43
CA THR A 67 -0.92 -21.61 4.57
C THR A 67 -0.49 -20.46 3.67
N GLY A 68 0.68 -19.91 3.94
CA GLY A 68 1.28 -18.91 3.06
C GLY A 68 2.76 -18.73 3.31
N VAL A 69 3.44 -18.22 2.29
CA VAL A 69 4.84 -17.80 2.37
C VAL A 69 4.93 -16.38 1.87
N HIS A 70 5.73 -15.57 2.55
CA HIS A 70 6.07 -14.21 2.13
C HIS A 70 7.58 -14.02 2.20
N THR A 71 8.14 -13.29 1.25
CA THR A 71 9.54 -12.89 1.25
C THR A 71 9.67 -11.43 0.83
N MET A 72 10.64 -10.73 1.41
CA MET A 72 11.03 -9.39 1.01
C MET A 72 12.55 -9.34 0.85
N LEU A 73 13.00 -8.83 -0.29
CA LEU A 73 14.38 -8.41 -0.50
C LEU A 73 14.41 -6.89 -0.62
N ALA A 74 15.17 -6.24 0.26
CA ALA A 74 15.33 -4.80 0.26
C ALA A 74 16.80 -4.37 0.26
N TYR A 75 17.06 -3.22 -0.36
CA TYR A 75 18.36 -2.55 -0.35
C TYR A 75 18.20 -1.16 0.26
N HIS A 76 19.09 -0.81 1.18
CA HIS A 76 19.15 0.47 1.87
C HIS A 76 20.38 1.26 1.41
N GLY A 77 20.19 2.22 0.51
CA GLY A 77 21.25 3.11 0.04
C GLY A 77 21.43 4.32 0.93
N ASP A 78 22.68 4.72 1.13
CA ASP A 78 23.16 5.87 1.91
C ASP A 78 23.55 7.08 1.03
N SER A 79 23.25 7.01 -0.26
CA SER A 79 23.28 8.10 -1.24
C SER A 79 21.97 8.12 -2.01
N PHE A 80 21.65 9.18 -2.75
CA PHE A 80 20.49 9.16 -3.65
C PHE A 80 20.85 8.42 -4.94
N PHE A 81 20.49 7.14 -5.02
CA PHE A 81 20.75 6.24 -6.15
C PHE A 81 22.20 6.26 -6.69
N GLY A 82 23.18 6.56 -5.83
CA GLY A 82 24.60 6.67 -6.20
C GLY A 82 24.99 7.93 -6.98
N VAL A 83 24.08 8.90 -7.18
CA VAL A 83 24.35 10.09 -8.01
C VAL A 83 24.54 11.38 -7.21
N SER A 84 24.06 11.45 -5.97
CA SER A 84 24.16 12.63 -5.11
C SER A 84 23.96 12.26 -3.63
N ASP A 85 24.15 13.24 -2.74
CA ASP A 85 23.87 13.10 -1.32
C ASP A 85 22.38 12.80 -1.08
N GLY A 86 22.09 11.96 -0.08
CA GLY A 86 20.73 11.56 0.25
C GLY A 86 20.63 10.11 0.70
N ASN A 87 19.52 9.48 0.36
CA ASN A 87 19.33 8.04 0.55
C ASN A 87 18.35 7.50 -0.49
N PHE A 88 18.28 6.18 -0.59
CA PHE A 88 17.18 5.50 -1.24
C PHE A 88 16.90 4.15 -0.58
N LYS A 89 15.69 3.64 -0.78
CA LYS A 89 15.35 2.25 -0.49
C LYS A 89 14.63 1.64 -1.68
N VAL A 90 14.97 0.39 -1.96
CA VAL A 90 14.25 -0.47 -2.89
C VAL A 90 13.82 -1.70 -2.11
N ALA A 91 12.58 -2.15 -2.28
CA ALA A 91 12.09 -3.40 -1.73
C ALA A 91 11.26 -4.12 -2.79
N VAL A 92 11.51 -5.41 -2.96
CA VAL A 92 10.65 -6.33 -3.69
C VAL A 92 10.07 -7.31 -2.67
N MET A 93 8.76 -7.42 -2.65
CA MET A 93 8.00 -8.31 -1.79
C MET A 93 7.23 -9.28 -2.67
N HIS A 94 7.23 -10.56 -2.30
CA HIS A 94 6.50 -11.60 -3.01
C HIS A 94 5.86 -12.54 -2.00
N GLY A 95 4.65 -13.01 -2.27
CA GLY A 95 4.00 -13.98 -1.43
C GLY A 95 2.94 -14.80 -2.11
N GLN A 96 2.61 -15.93 -1.47
CA GLN A 96 1.67 -16.94 -1.95
C GLN A 96 0.72 -17.37 -0.81
N GLY A 97 -0.51 -17.73 -1.15
CA GLY A 97 -1.58 -18.05 -0.19
C GLY A 97 -1.79 -16.90 0.79
N LEU A 98 -1.79 -17.17 2.10
CA LEU A 98 -1.87 -16.14 3.15
C LEU A 98 -0.75 -15.08 3.10
N GLY A 99 0.33 -15.36 2.37
CA GLY A 99 1.44 -14.42 2.15
C GLY A 99 1.21 -13.42 1.01
N ALA A 100 0.18 -13.60 0.18
CA ALA A 100 -0.11 -12.70 -0.93
C ALA A 100 -0.57 -11.29 -0.48
N GLU A 101 -0.88 -11.07 0.80
CA GLU A 101 -0.93 -9.73 1.39
C GLU A 101 0.50 -9.23 1.65
N ALA A 102 1.11 -8.63 0.62
CA ALA A 102 2.53 -8.31 0.58
C ALA A 102 2.97 -7.22 1.58
N LYS A 103 2.06 -6.36 2.04
CA LYS A 103 2.36 -5.26 2.98
C LYS A 103 2.05 -5.65 4.42
N ASN A 104 0.79 -5.99 4.70
CA ASN A 104 0.32 -6.33 6.04
C ASN A 104 0.35 -7.86 6.25
N ILE A 105 1.55 -8.44 6.30
CA ILE A 105 1.80 -9.88 6.41
C ILE A 105 0.80 -10.59 7.35
N GLY A 106 0.02 -11.51 6.77
CA GLY A 106 -0.95 -12.36 7.47
C GLY A 106 -2.21 -11.65 7.98
N ALA A 107 -2.53 -10.46 7.46
CA ALA A 107 -3.71 -9.69 7.85
C ALA A 107 -4.98 -10.03 7.07
N ASP A 108 -4.85 -10.72 5.94
CA ASP A 108 -5.96 -11.03 5.05
C ASP A 108 -6.21 -12.54 5.07
N GLY A 109 -7.35 -12.93 5.61
CA GLY A 109 -7.76 -14.33 5.74
C GLY A 109 -8.62 -14.81 4.57
N ASP A 110 -8.98 -13.93 3.63
CA ASP A 110 -9.86 -14.24 2.50
C ASP A 110 -9.05 -14.59 1.24
N LEU A 111 -7.72 -14.50 1.33
CA LEU A 111 -6.82 -14.87 0.24
C LEU A 111 -7.07 -16.30 -0.21
N HIS A 112 -7.25 -16.49 -1.51
CA HIS A 112 -7.41 -17.79 -2.14
C HIS A 112 -6.15 -18.66 -1.93
N GLU A 113 -6.30 -19.98 -1.94
CA GLU A 113 -5.16 -20.91 -1.80
C GLU A 113 -4.09 -20.75 -2.90
N ASP A 114 -4.53 -20.40 -4.11
CA ASP A 114 -3.67 -20.11 -5.28
C ASP A 114 -3.16 -18.66 -5.32
N ALA A 115 -3.57 -17.79 -4.38
CA ALA A 115 -3.25 -16.36 -4.43
C ALA A 115 -1.75 -16.10 -4.52
N VAL A 116 -1.35 -15.25 -5.45
CA VAL A 116 0.03 -14.82 -5.63
C VAL A 116 0.09 -13.31 -5.77
N SER A 117 1.09 -12.68 -5.14
CA SER A 117 1.30 -11.25 -5.28
C SER A 117 2.78 -10.89 -5.29
N THR A 118 3.13 -9.91 -6.12
CA THR A 118 4.45 -9.25 -6.12
C THR A 118 4.27 -7.75 -6.01
N ARG A 119 4.90 -7.14 -5.01
CA ARG A 119 4.91 -5.69 -4.79
C ARG A 119 6.32 -5.14 -4.83
N VAL A 120 6.53 -4.05 -5.55
CA VAL A 120 7.78 -3.30 -5.58
C VAL A 120 7.56 -1.93 -4.98
N GLY A 121 8.45 -1.53 -4.06
CA GLY A 121 8.49 -0.19 -3.49
C GLY A 121 9.87 0.42 -3.64
N VAL A 122 9.93 1.62 -4.20
CA VAL A 122 11.16 2.40 -4.36
C VAL A 122 10.90 3.81 -3.86
N TYR A 123 11.80 4.35 -3.04
CA TYR A 123 11.78 5.78 -2.74
C TYR A 123 13.18 6.28 -2.44
N GLY A 124 13.36 7.59 -2.51
CA GLY A 124 14.60 8.22 -2.07
C GLY A 124 14.38 9.65 -1.64
N THR A 125 15.43 10.27 -1.12
CA THR A 125 15.41 11.70 -0.78
C THR A 125 16.76 12.31 -1.12
N THR A 126 16.76 13.52 -1.69
CA THR A 126 17.99 14.28 -1.99
C THR A 126 17.73 15.79 -1.91
N TYR A 127 18.82 16.55 -1.86
CA TYR A 127 18.83 17.98 -2.13
C TYR A 127 19.21 18.19 -3.61
N LEU A 128 18.34 18.85 -4.38
CA LEU A 128 18.62 19.25 -5.76
C LEU A 128 19.48 20.51 -5.84
N SER A 129 19.38 21.37 -4.83
CA SER A 129 20.19 22.58 -4.61
C SER A 129 20.09 22.98 -3.14
N ASP A 130 20.76 24.05 -2.73
CA ASP A 130 20.80 24.53 -1.34
C ASP A 130 19.41 24.76 -0.71
N ASN A 131 18.38 25.00 -1.52
CA ASN A 131 17.03 25.27 -1.05
C ASN A 131 15.93 24.40 -1.69
N TRP A 132 16.28 23.38 -2.48
CA TRP A 132 15.30 22.46 -3.05
C TRP A 132 15.58 21.03 -2.63
N ARG A 133 14.57 20.39 -2.07
CA ARG A 133 14.55 18.96 -1.73
C ARG A 133 13.61 18.20 -2.65
N LEU A 134 13.98 16.97 -2.98
CA LEU A 134 13.18 16.03 -3.77
C LEU A 134 13.05 14.69 -3.05
N ALA A 135 11.83 14.16 -3.01
CA ALA A 135 11.52 12.81 -2.58
C ALA A 135 10.62 12.13 -3.63
N PRO A 136 11.18 11.34 -4.57
CA PRO A 136 10.39 10.53 -5.47
C PRO A 136 10.07 9.17 -4.83
N ALA A 137 8.94 8.59 -5.23
CA ALA A 137 8.53 7.25 -4.86
C ALA A 137 7.84 6.54 -6.02
N ILE A 138 8.02 5.22 -6.07
CA ILE A 138 7.33 4.29 -6.96
C ILE A 138 6.77 3.17 -6.08
N LEU A 139 5.51 2.82 -6.31
CA LEU A 139 4.92 1.62 -5.74
C LEU A 139 4.17 0.90 -6.85
N ALA A 140 4.36 -0.41 -6.99
CA ALA A 140 3.64 -1.20 -7.98
C ALA A 140 3.30 -2.56 -7.40
N GLU A 141 2.18 -3.12 -7.82
CA GLU A 141 1.77 -4.47 -7.47
C GLU A 141 1.13 -5.17 -8.67
N THR A 142 1.38 -6.48 -8.74
CA THR A 142 0.58 -7.44 -9.47
C THR A 142 0.11 -8.49 -8.48
N SER A 143 -1.17 -8.83 -8.53
CA SER A 143 -1.77 -9.90 -7.73
C SER A 143 -2.72 -10.68 -8.63
N GLU A 144 -2.57 -12.00 -8.66
CA GLU A 144 -3.40 -12.92 -9.42
C GLU A 144 -4.05 -13.93 -8.47
N ASP A 145 -5.23 -14.41 -8.85
CA ASP A 145 -6.00 -15.40 -8.07
C ASP A 145 -6.14 -14.97 -6.60
N ARG A 146 -6.24 -13.67 -6.31
CA ARG A 146 -6.14 -13.09 -4.98
C ARG A 146 -7.30 -13.53 -4.08
N TYR A 147 -8.53 -13.39 -4.56
CA TYR A 147 -9.75 -13.74 -3.82
C TYR A 147 -10.59 -14.76 -4.57
N ILE A 148 -10.74 -14.58 -5.89
CA ILE A 148 -11.43 -15.48 -6.80
C ILE A 148 -10.44 -15.94 -7.86
N LYS A 149 -10.48 -17.22 -8.22
CA LYS A 149 -9.67 -17.77 -9.30
C LYS A 149 -9.95 -17.02 -10.62
N GLY A 150 -8.91 -16.51 -11.25
CA GLY A 150 -8.94 -15.68 -12.45
C GLY A 150 -9.08 -14.19 -12.19
N ASP A 151 -9.17 -13.75 -10.94
CA ASP A 151 -9.08 -12.32 -10.63
C ASP A 151 -7.65 -11.80 -10.78
N GLU A 152 -7.54 -10.51 -11.06
CA GLU A 152 -6.27 -9.84 -11.29
C GLU A 152 -6.33 -8.39 -10.78
N TYR A 153 -5.29 -7.98 -10.05
CA TYR A 153 -5.15 -6.63 -9.52
C TYR A 153 -3.76 -6.11 -9.87
N GLN A 154 -3.69 -5.18 -10.82
CA GLN A 154 -2.46 -4.55 -11.23
C GLN A 154 -2.55 -3.04 -11.05
N TRP A 155 -1.50 -2.46 -10.46
CA TRP A 155 -1.42 -1.01 -10.37
C TRP A 155 0.03 -0.54 -10.24
N LEU A 156 0.27 0.69 -10.70
CA LEU A 156 1.54 1.39 -10.59
C LEU A 156 1.26 2.82 -10.15
N THR A 157 1.90 3.25 -9.07
CA THR A 157 1.87 4.62 -8.56
C THR A 157 3.25 5.25 -8.67
N LEU A 158 3.31 6.42 -9.28
CA LEU A 158 4.46 7.33 -9.26
C LEU A 158 4.10 8.54 -8.39
N ASN A 159 5.00 8.91 -7.49
CA ASN A 159 4.86 10.11 -6.67
C ASN A 159 6.17 10.89 -6.64
N ALA A 160 6.06 12.22 -6.62
CA ALA A 160 7.20 13.09 -6.36
C ALA A 160 6.76 14.23 -5.44
N ARG A 161 7.47 14.38 -4.32
CA ARG A 161 7.35 15.53 -3.43
C ARG A 161 8.58 16.43 -3.58
N LEU A 162 8.35 17.72 -3.80
CA LEU A 162 9.36 18.76 -3.74
C LEU A 162 9.11 19.66 -2.54
N ALA A 163 10.19 20.15 -1.93
CA ALA A 163 10.12 21.20 -0.91
C ALA A 163 11.12 22.30 -1.23
N GLN A 164 10.65 23.54 -1.29
CA GLN A 164 11.45 24.74 -1.51
C GLN A 164 11.58 25.52 -0.19
N GLU A 165 12.80 25.63 0.31
CA GLU A 165 13.13 26.32 1.54
C GLU A 165 13.24 27.83 1.29
N PHE A 166 12.49 28.64 2.04
CA PHE A 166 12.53 30.10 1.91
C PHE A 166 13.25 30.76 3.09
N ASN A 167 12.99 30.29 4.31
CA ASN A 167 13.65 30.75 5.53
C ASN A 167 13.60 29.66 6.60
N ALA A 168 14.07 29.97 7.80
CA ALA A 168 14.15 29.01 8.91
C ALA A 168 12.80 28.37 9.29
N ASN A 169 11.68 29.03 8.98
CA ASN A 169 10.35 28.66 9.45
C ASN A 169 9.29 28.45 8.37
N PHE A 170 9.64 28.66 7.10
CA PHE A 170 8.70 28.61 5.99
C PHE A 170 9.31 27.90 4.77
N GLU A 171 8.53 26.99 4.19
CA GLU A 171 8.83 26.29 2.95
C GLU A 171 7.56 26.14 2.10
N MET A 172 7.73 26.04 0.78
CA MET A 172 6.64 25.61 -0.12
C MET A 172 6.83 24.13 -0.43
N GLN A 173 5.80 23.32 -0.20
CA GLN A 173 5.77 21.93 -0.61
C GLN A 173 4.90 21.77 -1.87
N TYR A 174 5.34 20.89 -2.76
CA TYR A 174 4.64 20.52 -3.98
C TYR A 174 4.61 19.01 -4.06
N GLU A 175 3.48 18.43 -4.46
CA GLU A 175 3.35 16.98 -4.62
C GLU A 175 2.58 16.65 -5.89
N ALA A 176 3.10 15.71 -6.66
CA ALA A 176 2.44 15.16 -7.83
C ALA A 176 2.38 13.64 -7.70
N SER A 177 1.21 13.07 -7.95
CA SER A 177 0.97 11.63 -7.99
C SER A 177 0.26 11.28 -9.29
N TRP A 178 0.65 10.17 -9.89
CA TRP A 178 -0.06 9.51 -10.97
C TRP A 178 -0.11 8.02 -10.66
N GLN A 179 -1.27 7.41 -10.81
CA GLN A 179 -1.48 5.99 -10.64
C GLN A 179 -2.25 5.45 -11.83
N THR A 180 -1.77 4.37 -12.41
CA THR A 180 -2.52 3.57 -13.40
C THR A 180 -2.91 2.25 -12.78
N MET A 181 -4.09 1.74 -13.11
CA MET A 181 -4.59 0.46 -12.60
C MET A 181 -5.39 -0.29 -13.66
N ASP A 182 -5.24 -1.60 -13.64
CA ASP A 182 -6.03 -2.58 -14.38
C ASP A 182 -6.45 -3.64 -13.37
N ILE A 183 -7.75 -3.68 -13.09
CA ILE A 183 -8.30 -4.49 -12.01
C ILE A 183 -9.47 -5.29 -12.56
N THR A 184 -9.36 -6.61 -12.51
CA THR A 184 -10.41 -7.57 -12.87
C THR A 184 -10.79 -8.39 -11.63
N PRO A 185 -11.76 -7.96 -10.81
CA PRO A 185 -12.07 -8.57 -9.52
C PRO A 185 -12.99 -9.80 -9.62
N MET A 186 -13.44 -10.17 -10.84
CA MET A 186 -14.36 -11.29 -11.07
C MET A 186 -15.67 -11.23 -10.26
N GLY A 187 -16.13 -10.02 -9.93
CA GLY A 187 -17.35 -9.80 -9.14
C GLY A 187 -17.16 -9.89 -7.63
N TYR A 188 -15.94 -10.15 -7.13
CA TYR A 188 -15.64 -10.19 -5.70
C TYR A 188 -16.09 -8.90 -5.00
N SER A 189 -16.86 -9.03 -3.94
CA SER A 189 -17.51 -7.96 -3.17
C SER A 189 -18.36 -7.01 -4.02
N GLY A 190 -18.98 -7.54 -5.08
CA GLY A 190 -19.79 -6.77 -6.01
C GLY A 190 -19.00 -5.75 -6.83
N ARG A 191 -17.68 -5.95 -6.98
CA ARG A 191 -16.79 -5.04 -7.71
C ARG A 191 -16.81 -5.33 -9.21
N ASN A 192 -16.66 -4.29 -10.02
CA ASN A 192 -16.56 -4.37 -11.46
C ASN A 192 -15.11 -4.26 -11.93
N ALA A 193 -14.84 -4.81 -13.12
CA ALA A 193 -13.55 -4.61 -13.76
C ALA A 193 -13.40 -3.15 -14.21
N VAL A 194 -12.20 -2.59 -14.03
CA VAL A 194 -11.87 -1.21 -14.43
C VAL A 194 -10.42 -1.13 -14.89
N GLU A 195 -10.20 -0.31 -15.92
CA GLU A 195 -8.87 0.14 -16.35
C GLU A 195 -8.85 1.67 -16.37
N GLY A 196 -7.82 2.29 -15.80
CA GLY A 196 -7.68 3.75 -15.88
C GLY A 196 -6.66 4.38 -14.95
N ASP A 197 -6.56 5.69 -15.08
CA ASP A 197 -5.59 6.51 -14.39
C ASP A 197 -6.23 7.42 -13.34
N TYR A 198 -5.49 7.69 -12.27
CA TYR A 198 -5.76 8.70 -11.25
C TYR A 198 -4.56 9.63 -11.12
N SER A 199 -4.79 10.94 -11.11
CA SER A 199 -3.75 11.95 -10.89
C SER A 199 -4.12 12.91 -9.77
N ARG A 200 -3.12 13.35 -9.01
CA ARG A 200 -3.28 14.38 -7.99
C ARG A 200 -2.07 15.32 -7.94
N PHE A 201 -2.35 16.63 -7.92
CA PHE A 201 -1.36 17.68 -7.76
C PHE A 201 -1.69 18.52 -6.54
N THR A 202 -0.69 18.87 -5.74
CA THR A 202 -0.85 19.66 -4.51
C THR A 202 0.20 20.76 -4.43
N VAL A 203 -0.23 21.95 -4.01
CA VAL A 203 0.65 23.03 -3.56
C VAL A 203 0.31 23.34 -2.11
N ALA A 204 1.34 23.41 -1.26
CA ALA A 204 1.17 23.60 0.17
C ALA A 204 2.22 24.55 0.77
N PRO A 205 1.86 25.82 1.04
CA PRO A 205 2.61 26.68 1.95
C PRO A 205 2.68 26.05 3.36
N THR A 206 3.89 25.81 3.85
CA THR A 206 4.14 25.06 5.08
C THR A 206 5.02 25.84 6.05
N PHE A 207 4.60 25.88 7.31
CA PHE A 207 5.34 26.50 8.41
C PHE A 207 5.87 25.43 9.37
N LYS A 208 7.13 25.57 9.77
CA LYS A 208 7.84 24.62 10.63
C LYS A 208 8.73 25.37 11.63
N PRO A 209 8.97 24.85 12.83
CA PRO A 209 10.00 25.43 13.71
C PRO A 209 11.41 25.35 13.11
N GLN A 210 11.65 24.32 12.29
CA GLN A 210 12.92 24.09 11.59
C GLN A 210 12.66 23.51 10.19
N VAL A 211 12.89 24.35 9.18
CA VAL A 211 12.92 23.94 7.75
C VAL A 211 14.18 23.09 7.47
N GLY A 212 14.11 22.28 6.42
CA GLY A 212 15.11 21.26 6.07
C GLY A 212 14.61 19.85 6.37
N GLY A 213 15.21 18.83 5.75
CA GLY A 213 14.91 17.39 5.94
C GLY A 213 13.43 16.96 5.77
N PHE A 214 13.12 15.95 4.94
CA PHE A 214 11.71 15.52 4.78
C PHE A 214 11.05 15.04 6.09
N TRP A 215 11.85 14.65 7.07
CA TRP A 215 11.40 14.08 8.34
C TRP A 215 11.33 15.08 9.51
N ASN A 216 11.64 16.36 9.29
CA ASN A 216 11.51 17.36 10.36
C ASN A 216 10.03 17.62 10.64
N ARG A 217 9.63 17.60 11.91
CA ARG A 217 8.27 17.93 12.39
C ARG A 217 8.36 18.60 13.77
N PRO A 218 7.32 19.33 14.23
CA PRO A 218 6.00 19.54 13.64
C PRO A 218 6.00 20.40 12.37
N GLU A 219 4.92 20.30 11.61
CA GLU A 219 4.58 21.25 10.55
C GLU A 219 3.09 21.57 10.54
N ILE A 220 2.74 22.78 10.11
CA ILE A 220 1.38 23.16 9.73
C ILE A 220 1.40 23.65 8.28
N ARG A 221 0.44 23.17 7.49
CA ARG A 221 0.32 23.50 6.07
C ARG A 221 -1.07 23.98 5.72
N VAL A 222 -1.12 24.99 4.88
CA VAL A 222 -2.30 25.32 4.07
C VAL A 222 -2.09 24.64 2.72
N PHE A 223 -3.13 24.09 2.10
CA PHE A 223 -2.96 23.41 0.82
C PHE A 223 -4.13 23.64 -0.14
N ALA A 224 -3.80 23.51 -1.41
CA ALA A 224 -4.74 23.34 -2.51
C ALA A 224 -4.31 22.11 -3.32
N SER A 225 -5.24 21.21 -3.59
CA SER A 225 -5.00 20.04 -4.44
C SER A 225 -6.05 19.93 -5.53
N TYR A 226 -5.61 19.52 -6.70
CA TYR A 226 -6.46 19.10 -7.81
C TYR A 226 -6.28 17.61 -8.05
N SER A 227 -7.38 16.87 -8.09
CA SER A 227 -7.42 15.44 -8.44
C SER A 227 -8.25 15.26 -9.70
N THR A 228 -7.88 14.29 -10.54
CA THR A 228 -8.62 13.92 -11.76
C THR A 228 -8.39 12.44 -12.05
N TRP A 229 -9.33 11.79 -12.72
CA TRP A 229 -9.31 10.36 -12.96
C TRP A 229 -10.16 9.99 -14.18
N ASP A 230 -9.95 8.79 -14.72
CA ASP A 230 -10.77 8.26 -15.81
C ASP A 230 -12.15 7.83 -15.30
N ASP A 231 -13.22 8.18 -16.03
CA ASP A 231 -14.62 7.91 -15.65
C ASP A 231 -14.91 6.41 -15.42
N GLU A 232 -14.13 5.51 -16.03
CA GLU A 232 -14.29 4.06 -15.84
C GLU A 232 -14.06 3.64 -14.38
N LEU A 233 -13.16 4.34 -13.67
CA LEU A 233 -12.86 4.07 -12.26
C LEU A 233 -14.07 4.34 -11.34
N ASP A 234 -15.04 5.18 -11.76
CA ASP A 234 -16.27 5.44 -11.00
C ASP A 234 -17.15 4.17 -10.88
N THR A 235 -16.94 3.19 -11.75
CA THR A 235 -17.76 1.99 -11.82
C THR A 235 -17.24 0.84 -10.96
N TYR A 236 -16.05 0.98 -10.37
CA TYR A 236 -15.38 -0.10 -9.64
C TYR A 236 -16.25 -0.70 -8.53
N ALA A 237 -16.89 0.14 -7.73
CA ALA A 237 -17.83 -0.30 -6.69
C ALA A 237 -18.96 0.71 -6.48
N GLY A 238 -20.15 0.21 -6.16
CA GLY A 238 -21.30 1.07 -5.83
C GLY A 238 -21.06 1.86 -4.54
N GLY A 239 -21.12 3.20 -4.63
CA GLY A 239 -20.88 4.09 -3.49
C GLY A 239 -19.40 4.28 -3.15
N ASP A 240 -18.48 3.92 -4.06
CA ASP A 240 -17.07 4.26 -3.94
C ASP A 240 -16.85 5.78 -3.98
N ALA A 241 -15.70 6.24 -3.46
CA ALA A 241 -15.37 7.66 -3.39
C ALA A 241 -15.24 8.31 -4.78
N LEU A 242 -14.72 7.57 -5.76
CA LEU A 242 -14.77 7.96 -7.17
C LEU A 242 -16.19 7.67 -7.68
N GLY A 243 -16.83 8.65 -8.30
CA GLY A 243 -18.23 8.55 -8.74
C GLY A 243 -19.30 8.79 -7.65
N ALA A 244 -18.92 8.99 -6.37
CA ALA A 244 -19.87 9.24 -5.28
C ALA A 244 -20.77 10.47 -5.50
N ASP A 245 -20.20 11.55 -6.05
CA ASP A 245 -20.94 12.74 -6.45
C ASP A 245 -20.96 12.78 -7.99
N SER A 246 -22.06 12.30 -8.57
CA SER A 246 -22.30 12.31 -10.03
C SER A 246 -22.30 13.71 -10.66
N ASP A 247 -22.24 14.75 -9.84
CA ASP A 247 -22.24 16.15 -10.24
C ASP A 247 -20.83 16.70 -10.56
N PHE A 248 -19.76 15.99 -10.20
CA PHE A 248 -18.38 16.38 -10.54
C PHE A 248 -17.90 15.63 -11.79
N ALA A 249 -17.44 16.38 -12.79
CA ALA A 249 -16.76 15.82 -13.96
C ALA A 249 -15.33 15.39 -13.55
N SER A 250 -15.06 14.08 -13.43
CA SER A 250 -13.73 13.42 -13.37
C SER A 250 -12.55 14.24 -12.79
N GLY A 251 -12.81 15.02 -11.75
CA GLY A 251 -12.03 16.22 -11.47
C GLY A 251 -12.53 17.01 -10.26
N GLN A 252 -11.67 17.22 -9.27
CA GLN A 252 -12.06 17.87 -8.03
C GLN A 252 -10.94 18.69 -7.39
N TRP A 253 -11.30 19.88 -6.91
CA TRP A 253 -10.44 20.70 -6.07
C TRP A 253 -10.72 20.43 -4.58
N THR A 254 -9.64 20.33 -3.81
CA THR A 254 -9.70 20.28 -2.34
C THR A 254 -8.78 21.33 -1.75
N PHE A 255 -9.24 22.02 -0.70
CA PHE A 255 -8.48 23.05 -0.01
C PHE A 255 -8.56 22.78 1.49
N GLY A 256 -7.53 23.15 2.24
CA GLY A 256 -7.60 23.00 3.68
C GLY A 256 -6.34 23.40 4.42
N THR A 257 -6.38 23.11 5.70
CA THR A 257 -5.24 23.26 6.61
C THR A 257 -5.03 21.96 7.36
N GLN A 258 -3.78 21.57 7.56
CA GLN A 258 -3.45 20.36 8.30
C GLN A 258 -2.19 20.58 9.14
N MET A 259 -2.12 19.93 10.29
CA MET A 259 -0.91 19.82 11.12
C MET A 259 -0.45 18.36 11.16
N GLU A 260 0.86 18.12 11.12
CA GLU A 260 1.48 16.81 11.30
C GLU A 260 2.64 16.91 12.31
N ILE A 261 2.74 15.95 13.23
CA ILE A 261 3.75 15.93 14.29
C ILE A 261 4.11 14.50 14.72
N TRP A 262 5.39 14.30 15.05
CA TRP A 262 5.92 13.17 15.82
C TRP A 262 7.08 13.65 16.71
N PHE A 263 7.42 12.89 17.75
CA PHE A 263 8.44 13.24 18.76
C PHE A 263 9.33 12.05 19.12
#